data_AF-A0A429Y2V3-F1
#
_entry.id   AF-A0A429Y2V3-F1
#
_cell.length_a   1.000
_cell.length_b   1.000
_cell.length_c   1.000
_cell.angle_alpha   90.00
_cell.angle_beta   90.00
_cell.angle_gamma   90.00
#
_symmetry.space_group_name_H-M   'P 1'
#
loop_
_entity.id
_entity.type
_entity.pdbx_description
1 polymer ?
#
loop_
_entity_poly.entity_id
_entity_poly.type
_entity_poly.pdbx_seq_one_letter_code
_entity_poly.pdbx_strand_id
1 'polypeptide(L)'
;MIFATLLGTYLDLYFTGIGMYSFPNRPFGDVFSIHIIFNLVALPIFTWIFLYTARLMARQERLLFVLFLSMAGPLLEIISESQGFFVHSAEWRHWYSFFGYFFFLLAVWLVFKRTNGQRSKSTI
;
A
#
# COMPACT_ATOMS: atom_id res chain seq x y z
N MET A 1 -5.02 9.19 4.54
CA MET A 1 -5.24 8.13 5.54
C MET A 1 -6.42 7.25 5.14
N ILE A 2 -7.68 7.69 5.36
CA ILE A 2 -8.89 6.88 5.04
C ILE A 2 -8.87 6.33 3.61
N PHE A 3 -8.62 7.18 2.60
CA PHE A 3 -8.54 6.74 1.20
C PHE A 3 -7.54 5.62 0.97
N ALA A 4 -6.32 5.73 1.52
CA ALA A 4 -5.27 4.73 1.35
C ALA A 4 -5.65 3.40 2.01
N THR A 5 -6.19 3.47 3.24
CA THR A 5 -6.66 2.29 3.97
C THR A 5 -7.78 1.58 3.22
N LEU A 6 -8.79 2.30 2.74
CA LEU A 6 -9.87 1.71 1.95
C LEU A 6 -9.34 1.10 0.65
N LEU A 7 -8.54 1.84 -0.11
CA LEU A 7 -7.99 1.36 -1.38
C LEU A 7 -7.16 0.08 -1.18
N GLY A 8 -6.24 0.06 -0.21
CA GLY A 8 -5.42 -1.13 0.07
C GLY A 8 -6.26 -2.30 0.58
N THR A 9 -7.22 -2.04 1.46
CA THR A 9 -8.13 -3.09 1.97
C THR A 9 -8.94 -3.73 0.85
N TYR A 10 -9.49 -2.94 -0.08
CA TYR A 10 -10.26 -3.47 -1.21
C TYR A 10 -9.38 -4.21 -2.22
N LEU A 11 -8.14 -3.77 -2.42
CA LEU A 11 -7.17 -4.52 -3.25
C LEU A 11 -6.86 -5.89 -2.63
N ASP A 12 -6.61 -5.94 -1.32
CA ASP A 12 -6.40 -7.20 -0.62
C ASP A 12 -7.63 -8.11 -0.68
N LEU A 13 -8.83 -7.57 -0.46
CA LEU A 13 -10.08 -8.34 -0.57
C LEU A 13 -10.27 -8.89 -1.99
N TYR A 14 -9.98 -8.09 -3.01
CA TYR A 14 -10.08 -8.51 -4.40
C TYR A 14 -9.10 -9.64 -4.72
N PHE A 15 -7.81 -9.44 -4.47
CA PHE A 15 -6.78 -10.42 -4.84
C PHE A 15 -6.83 -11.70 -4.01
N THR A 16 -7.19 -11.63 -2.74
CA THR A 16 -7.46 -12.83 -1.93
C THR A 16 -8.73 -13.54 -2.40
N GLY A 17 -9.77 -12.78 -2.79
CA GLY A 17 -11.03 -13.34 -3.28
C GLY A 17 -10.90 -14.08 -4.61
N ILE A 18 -10.01 -13.63 -5.50
CA ILE A 18 -9.69 -14.33 -6.76
C ILE A 18 -8.55 -15.35 -6.62
N GLY A 19 -8.05 -15.59 -5.40
CA GLY A 19 -7.04 -16.60 -5.13
C GLY A 19 -5.63 -16.28 -5.63
N MET A 20 -5.32 -15.02 -5.95
CA MET A 20 -3.96 -14.64 -6.37
C MET A 20 -2.95 -14.79 -5.23
N TYR A 21 -3.41 -14.63 -4.00
CA TYR A 21 -2.64 -14.91 -2.79
C TYR A 21 -3.51 -15.14 -1.56
N SER A 22 -2.89 -15.61 -0.48
CA SER A 22 -3.52 -15.78 0.83
C SER A 22 -2.58 -15.39 1.97
N PHE A 23 -3.18 -15.07 3.13
CA PHE A 23 -2.47 -14.83 4.39
C PHE A 23 -2.74 -16.01 5.34
N PRO A 24 -1.84 -17.01 5.45
CA PRO A 24 -2.08 -18.19 6.28
C PRO A 24 -2.19 -17.82 7.76
N ASN A 25 -1.27 -16.99 8.24
CA ASN A 25 -1.14 -16.57 9.63
C ASN A 25 -1.86 -15.25 9.90
N ARG A 26 -3.16 -15.16 9.57
CA ARG A 26 -3.96 -13.92 9.74
C ARG A 26 -4.83 -13.95 11.00
N PRO A 27 -4.97 -12.82 11.72
CA PRO A 27 -5.93 -12.69 12.81
C PRO A 27 -7.38 -12.86 12.31
N PHE A 28 -8.20 -13.59 13.07
CA PHE A 28 -9.62 -13.83 12.76
C PHE A 28 -9.84 -14.46 11.36
N GLY A 29 -9.06 -15.49 11.03
CA GLY A 29 -9.09 -16.12 9.70
C GLY A 29 -10.43 -16.71 9.28
N ASP A 30 -11.31 -17.02 10.23
CA ASP A 30 -12.68 -17.52 9.98
C ASP A 30 -13.64 -16.42 9.46
N VAL A 31 -13.29 -15.15 9.67
CA VAL A 31 -14.14 -14.00 9.31
C VAL A 31 -13.54 -13.22 8.15
N PHE A 32 -12.22 -13.01 8.15
CA PHE A 32 -11.53 -12.20 7.14
C PHE A 32 -10.60 -13.07 6.30
N SER A 33 -10.64 -12.91 4.97
CA SER A 33 -9.66 -13.49 4.05
C SER A 33 -8.31 -12.73 4.03
N ILE A 34 -8.32 -11.52 4.58
CA ILE A 34 -7.21 -10.56 4.56
C ILE A 34 -6.55 -10.45 5.94
N HIS A 35 -5.32 -9.94 5.99
CA HIS A 35 -4.66 -9.67 7.25
C HIS A 35 -5.16 -8.34 7.87
N ILE A 36 -6.25 -8.40 8.64
CA ILE A 36 -6.97 -7.20 9.09
C ILE A 36 -6.12 -6.19 9.89
N ILE A 37 -5.15 -6.67 10.70
CA ILE A 37 -4.23 -5.79 11.44
C ILE A 37 -3.30 -5.03 10.48
N PHE A 38 -2.86 -5.67 9.39
CA PHE A 38 -2.01 -4.99 8.40
C PHE A 38 -2.79 -3.85 7.76
N ASN A 39 -4.04 -4.10 7.38
CA ASN A 39 -4.89 -3.11 6.73
C ASN A 39 -5.33 -1.97 7.65
N LEU A 40 -5.65 -2.26 8.92
CA LEU A 40 -6.16 -1.26 9.86
C LEU A 40 -5.07 -0.54 10.67
N VAL A 41 -3.84 -1.04 10.70
CA VAL A 41 -2.75 -0.47 11.52
C VAL A 41 -1.51 -0.20 10.69
N ALA A 42 -0.90 -1.23 10.09
CA ALA A 42 0.37 -1.09 9.39
C ALA A 42 0.25 -0.17 8.16
N LEU A 43 -0.77 -0.38 7.34
CA LEU A 43 -1.02 0.40 6.12
C LEU A 43 -1.30 1.89 6.43
N PRO A 44 -2.13 2.26 7.43
CA PRO A 44 -2.23 3.63 7.89
C PRO A 44 -0.89 4.21 8.33
N ILE A 45 -0.13 3.53 9.20
CA ILE A 45 1.16 4.04 9.70
C ILE A 45 2.12 4.28 8.53
N PHE A 46 2.25 3.31 7.63
CA PHE A 46 3.05 3.43 6.41
C PHE A 46 2.60 4.62 5.55
N THR A 47 1.30 4.77 5.33
CA THR A 47 0.72 5.90 4.57
C THR A 47 1.05 7.24 5.22
N TRP A 48 0.97 7.32 6.55
CA TRP A 48 1.27 8.55 7.28
C TRP A 48 2.75 8.92 7.12
N ILE A 49 3.66 7.97 7.31
CA ILE A 49 5.11 8.17 7.11
C ILE A 49 5.37 8.61 5.66
N PHE A 50 4.81 7.91 4.67
CA PHE A 50 4.94 8.26 3.27
C PHE A 50 4.50 9.70 2.98
N LEU A 51 3.30 10.09 3.42
CA LEU A 51 2.77 11.45 3.19
C LEU A 51 3.57 12.52 3.93
N TYR A 52 3.99 12.24 5.17
CA TYR A 52 4.80 13.15 5.97
C TYR A 52 6.17 13.43 5.33
N THR A 53 6.79 12.43 4.72
CA THR A 53 8.07 12.59 4.02
C THR A 53 7.87 13.20 2.63
N ALA A 54 6.88 12.71 1.87
CA ALA A 54 6.62 13.16 0.50
C ALA A 54 6.20 14.63 0.38
N ARG A 55 5.60 15.21 1.44
CA ARG A 55 5.27 16.65 1.48
C ARG A 55 6.50 17.54 1.63
N LEU A 56 7.61 17.03 2.13
CA LEU A 56 8.87 17.77 2.33
C LEU A 56 9.77 17.73 1.09
N MET A 57 9.40 16.93 0.08
CA MET A 57 10.21 16.68 -1.12
C MET A 57 9.77 17.53 -2.31
N ALA A 58 10.75 17.91 -3.14
CA ALA A 58 10.49 18.45 -4.47
C ALA A 58 9.82 17.41 -5.39
N ARG A 59 9.33 17.85 -6.55
CA ARG A 59 8.58 16.97 -7.46
C ARG A 59 9.42 15.79 -7.97
N GLN A 60 10.68 16.03 -8.38
CA GLN A 60 11.54 14.95 -8.89
C GLN A 60 11.95 13.99 -7.77
N GLU A 61 12.36 14.52 -6.61
CA GLU A 61 12.73 13.74 -5.43
C GLU A 61 11.59 12.82 -4.99
N ARG A 62 10.36 13.34 -4.93
CA ARG A 62 9.18 12.53 -4.57
C ARG A 62 8.93 11.42 -5.58
N LEU A 63 9.16 11.65 -6.88
CA LEU A 63 8.98 10.61 -7.89
C LEU A 63 10.01 9.49 -7.70
N LEU A 64 11.28 9.83 -7.45
CA LEU A 64 12.32 8.86 -7.13
C LEU A 64 12.00 8.10 -5.84
N PHE A 65 11.48 8.79 -4.82
CA PHE A 65 11.06 8.16 -3.56
C PHE A 65 9.92 7.15 -3.77
N VAL A 66 8.92 7.49 -4.58
CA VAL A 66 7.84 6.55 -4.95
C VAL A 66 8.41 5.33 -5.68
N LEU A 67 9.30 5.53 -6.66
CA LEU A 67 9.95 4.42 -7.37
C LEU A 67 10.73 3.52 -6.41
N PHE A 68 11.51 4.10 -5.50
CA PHE A 68 12.27 3.37 -4.50
C PHE A 68 11.37 2.52 -3.59
N LEU A 69 10.30 3.10 -3.03
CA LEU A 69 9.35 2.34 -2.20
C LEU A 69 8.64 1.25 -3.00
N SER A 70 8.36 1.50 -4.28
CA SER A 70 7.72 0.52 -5.15
C SER A 70 8.63 -0.67 -5.44
N MET A 71 9.94 -0.45 -5.55
CA MET A 71 10.94 -1.52 -5.67
C MET A 71 11.11 -2.31 -4.37
N ALA A 72 10.89 -1.67 -3.21
CA ALA A 72 10.93 -2.37 -1.93
C ALA A 72 9.78 -3.38 -1.76
N GLY A 73 8.63 -3.14 -2.41
CA GLY A 73 7.46 -4.02 -2.34
C GLY A 73 7.77 -5.49 -2.67
N PRO A 74 8.25 -5.80 -3.88
CA PRO A 74 8.65 -7.17 -4.26
C PRO A 74 9.69 -7.81 -3.33
N LEU A 75 10.59 -7.03 -2.75
CA LEU A 75 11.59 -7.55 -1.81
C LEU A 75 10.94 -7.95 -0.48
N LEU A 76 10.09 -7.07 0.07
CA LEU A 76 9.34 -7.34 1.30
C LEU A 76 8.38 -8.51 1.13
N GLU A 77 7.85 -8.68 -0.07
CA GLU A 77 6.98 -9.78 -0.46
C GLU A 77 7.71 -11.13 -0.34
N ILE A 78 8.86 -11.29 -1.00
CA ILE A 78 9.68 -12.52 -0.93
C ILE A 78 10.06 -12.83 0.53
N ILE A 79 10.43 -11.81 1.30
CA ILE A 79 10.73 -11.96 2.74
C ILE A 79 9.48 -12.44 3.49
N SER A 80 8.32 -11.82 3.25
CA SER A 80 7.05 -12.17 3.91
C SER A 80 6.62 -13.60 3.59
N GLU A 81 6.83 -14.05 2.34
CA GLU A 81 6.59 -15.43 1.93
C GLU A 81 7.50 -16.42 2.65
N SER A 82 8.81 -16.13 2.71
CA SER A 82 9.77 -17.00 3.41
C SER A 82 9.48 -17.14 4.91
N GLN A 83 8.78 -16.16 5.49
CA GLN A 83 8.36 -16.16 6.90
C GLN A 83 6.95 -16.75 7.09
N GLY A 84 6.27 -17.17 6.02
CA GLY A 84 4.93 -17.76 6.06
C GLY A 84 3.82 -16.77 6.36
N PHE A 85 4.08 -15.46 6.31
CA PHE A 85 3.04 -14.43 6.46
C PHE A 85 2.12 -14.36 5.25
N PHE A 86 2.60 -14.86 4.12
CA PHE A 86 1.98 -14.69 2.83
C PHE A 86 2.28 -15.89 1.94
N VAL A 87 1.33 -16.29 1.09
CA VAL A 87 1.57 -17.30 0.04
C VAL A 87 0.93 -16.81 -1.25
N HIS A 88 1.73 -16.61 -2.30
CA HIS A 88 1.21 -16.35 -3.64
C HIS A 88 0.79 -17.62 -4.37
N SER A 89 -0.15 -17.46 -5.30
CA SER A 89 -0.43 -18.45 -6.34
C SER A 89 0.72 -18.52 -7.35
N ALA A 90 0.81 -19.64 -8.08
CA ALA A 90 1.80 -19.81 -9.15
C ALA A 90 1.67 -18.80 -10.30
N GLU A 91 0.49 -18.18 -10.45
CA GLU A 91 0.21 -17.17 -11.48
C GLU A 91 0.66 -15.76 -11.06
N TRP A 92 1.00 -15.56 -9.78
CA TRP A 92 1.50 -14.28 -9.33
C TRP A 92 2.92 -14.05 -9.83
N ARG A 93 3.18 -12.83 -10.29
CA ARG A 93 4.50 -12.40 -10.71
C ARG A 93 4.88 -11.19 -9.86
N HIS A 94 6.03 -11.22 -9.20
CA HIS A 94 6.47 -10.16 -8.28
C HIS A 94 6.51 -8.73 -8.88
N TRP A 95 6.60 -8.60 -10.21
CA TRP A 95 6.50 -7.28 -10.85
C TRP A 95 5.10 -6.65 -10.74
N TYR A 96 4.04 -7.45 -10.50
CA TYR A 96 2.71 -6.94 -10.15
C TYR A 96 2.77 -6.09 -8.89
N SER A 97 3.53 -6.50 -7.87
CA SER A 97 3.70 -5.73 -6.65
C SER A 97 4.41 -4.42 -6.90
N PHE A 98 5.45 -4.39 -7.73
CA PHE A 98 6.10 -3.13 -8.10
C PHE A 98 5.09 -2.12 -8.67
N PHE A 99 4.30 -2.51 -9.67
CA PHE A 99 3.29 -1.62 -10.25
C PHE A 99 2.16 -1.31 -9.27
N GLY A 100 1.75 -2.29 -8.46
CA GLY A 100 0.73 -2.13 -7.43
C GLY A 100 1.10 -1.04 -6.43
N TYR A 101 2.28 -1.12 -5.82
CA TYR A 101 2.79 -0.09 -4.92
C TYR A 101 3.01 1.25 -5.63
N PHE A 102 3.51 1.25 -6.86
CA PHE A 102 3.71 2.48 -7.63
C PHE A 102 2.40 3.23 -7.86
N PHE A 103 1.37 2.56 -8.41
CA PHE A 103 0.07 3.17 -8.66
C PHE A 103 -0.65 3.54 -7.36
N PHE A 104 -0.55 2.69 -6.33
CA PHE A 104 -1.11 2.97 -5.02
C PHE A 104 -0.55 4.26 -4.42
N LEU A 105 0.78 4.40 -4.34
CA LEU A 105 1.44 5.57 -3.77
C LEU A 105 1.15 6.85 -4.57
N LEU A 106 1.12 6.76 -5.91
CA LEU A 106 0.73 7.88 -6.77
C LEU A 106 -0.72 8.32 -6.52
N ALA A 107 -1.66 7.37 -6.42
CA ALA A 107 -3.07 7.66 -6.15
C ALA A 107 -3.24 8.32 -4.78
N VAL A 108 -2.59 7.77 -3.75
CA VAL A 108 -2.60 8.31 -2.38
C VAL A 108 -2.05 9.73 -2.36
N TRP A 109 -0.91 9.97 -3.01
CA TRP A 109 -0.33 11.32 -3.11
C TRP A 109 -1.25 12.30 -3.86
N LEU A 110 -1.85 11.88 -4.97
CA LEU A 110 -2.76 12.71 -5.76
C LEU A 110 -3.97 13.16 -4.95
N VAL A 111 -4.62 12.22 -4.24
CA VAL A 111 -5.76 12.51 -3.36
C VAL A 111 -5.34 13.41 -2.21
N PHE A 112 -4.20 13.15 -1.57
CA PHE A 112 -3.67 13.98 -0.50
C PHE A 112 -3.42 15.43 -0.97
N LYS A 113 -2.74 15.60 -2.11
CA LYS A 113 -2.46 16.92 -2.68
C LYS A 113 -3.75 17.68 -3.03
N ARG A 114 -4.76 17.00 -3.60
CA ARG A 114 -6.04 17.63 -3.94
C ARG A 114 -6.82 18.07 -2.70
N THR A 115 -6.87 17.24 -1.68
CA THR A 115 -7.64 17.51 -0.44
C THR A 115 -6.96 18.48 0.51
N ASN A 116 -5.62 18.52 0.54
CA ASN A 116 -4.85 19.39 1.44
C ASN A 116 -4.28 20.64 0.76
N GLY A 117 -4.09 20.61 -0.57
CA GLY A 117 -3.64 21.78 -1.33
C GLY A 117 -4.67 22.91 -1.41
N GLN A 118 -5.96 22.63 -1.15
CA GLN A 118 -7.01 23.65 -1.06
C GLN A 118 -6.96 24.45 0.26
N ARG A 119 -6.38 23.90 1.34
CA ARG A 119 -6.25 24.59 2.63
C ARG A 119 -5.25 25.74 2.63
N SER A 120 -4.28 25.75 1.71
CA SER A 120 -3.29 26.82 1.60
C SER A 120 -3.79 28.06 0.86
N LYS A 121 -4.93 27.98 0.16
CA LYS A 121 -5.48 29.08 -0.65
C LYS A 121 -6.60 29.88 0.05
N SER A 122 -7.01 29.51 1.26
CA SER A 122 -8.10 30.19 1.99
C SER A 122 -7.61 31.14 3.10
N THR A 123 -6.34 31.53 3.09
CA THR A 123 -5.75 32.44 4.09
C THR A 123 -5.10 33.65 3.41
N ILE A 124 -5.86 34.29 2.51
CA ILE A 124 -5.54 35.62 1.98
C ILE A 124 -6.75 36.51 2.24
#